data_AF-A0A2N2HGQ3-F1
#
_entry.id   AF-A0A2N2HGQ3-F1
#
_cell.length_a   1.000
_cell.length_b   1.000
_cell.length_c   1.000
_cell.angle_alpha   90.00
_cell.angle_beta   90.00
_cell.angle_gamma   90.00
#
_symmetry.space_group_name_H-M   'P 1'
#
loop_
_entity.id
_entity.type
_entity.pdbx_description
1 polymer ?
#
loop_
_entity_poly.entity_id
_entity_poly.type
_entity_poly.pdbx_seq_one_letter_code
_entity_poly.pdbx_strand_id
1 'polypeptide(L)'
;ARMPPAPHRQVFGAAFNAATKNGDQGTIFATLTNFASFGAQYEDVILYASHDEHLVFLERGYRLDAHEGKARILRFEGCPVHVAVSAAGPLLHSISLEYGWHPVTRHSFTLEAPAGTQPEDGEISFALDRAPCGWIWLRAWLDQDNSGTLSPADRVCVGADEEGRLRAKLGPGVERLECTLLD
;
A
#
# COMPACT_ATOMS: atom_id res chain seq x y z
N ALA A 1 -25.64 9.72 -16.32
CA ALA A 1 -24.41 8.97 -15.96
C ALA A 1 -23.35 9.99 -15.55
N ARG A 2 -22.74 9.85 -14.35
CA ARG A 2 -21.54 10.65 -14.03
C ARG A 2 -20.44 10.24 -15.01
N MET A 3 -19.80 11.21 -15.67
CA MET A 3 -18.60 10.90 -16.45
C MET A 3 -17.60 10.18 -15.54
N PRO A 4 -16.89 9.15 -16.05
CA PRO A 4 -15.73 8.65 -15.32
C PRO A 4 -14.77 9.82 -15.08
N PRO A 5 -14.07 9.87 -13.94
CA PRO A 5 -13.09 10.91 -13.67
C PRO A 5 -12.13 11.03 -14.86
N ALA A 6 -11.73 12.26 -15.20
CA ALA A 6 -10.75 12.50 -16.25
C ALA A 6 -9.51 11.61 -15.99
N PRO A 7 -8.92 11.01 -17.02
CA PRO A 7 -7.77 10.13 -16.84
C PRO A 7 -6.68 10.90 -16.07
N HIS A 8 -6.27 10.36 -14.92
CA HIS A 8 -5.21 10.95 -14.13
C HIS A 8 -3.92 11.00 -14.97
N ARG A 9 -3.62 12.18 -15.52
CA ARG A 9 -2.43 12.39 -16.34
C ARG A 9 -1.26 12.77 -15.43
N GLN A 10 -0.51 11.79 -14.97
CA GLN A 10 0.79 12.05 -14.37
C GLN A 10 1.90 11.87 -15.41
N VAL A 11 2.70 12.91 -15.62
CA VAL A 11 3.74 12.94 -16.64
C VAL A 11 5.08 12.58 -15.99
N PHE A 12 5.46 11.30 -16.05
CA PHE A 12 6.78 10.83 -15.62
C PHE A 12 7.77 10.65 -16.78
N GLY A 13 7.33 10.86 -18.03
CA GLY A 13 8.08 10.49 -19.23
C GLY A 13 9.52 11.00 -19.26
N ALA A 14 9.76 12.26 -18.92
CA ALA A 14 11.12 12.82 -18.92
C ALA A 14 12.04 12.16 -17.88
N ALA A 15 11.57 12.01 -16.64
CA ALA A 15 12.34 11.40 -15.56
C ALA A 15 12.56 9.90 -15.81
N PHE A 16 11.54 9.18 -16.25
CA PHE A 16 11.62 7.75 -16.57
C PHE A 16 12.57 7.48 -17.74
N ASN A 17 12.49 8.28 -18.81
CA ASN A 17 13.38 8.14 -19.96
C ASN A 17 14.84 8.46 -19.59
N ALA A 18 15.07 9.49 -18.76
CA ALA A 18 16.40 9.81 -18.26
C ALA A 18 16.96 8.67 -17.38
N ALA A 19 16.15 8.14 -16.46
CA ALA A 19 16.53 7.00 -15.62
C ALA A 19 16.86 5.76 -16.44
N THR A 20 16.04 5.44 -17.45
CA THR A 20 16.28 4.34 -18.39
C THR A 20 17.59 4.52 -19.15
N LYS A 21 17.84 5.71 -19.68
CA LYS A 21 19.09 6.02 -20.41
C LYS A 21 20.33 5.90 -19.52
N ASN A 22 20.21 6.29 -18.26
CA ASN A 22 21.30 6.31 -17.29
C ASN A 22 21.46 4.98 -16.53
N GLY A 23 20.57 4.00 -16.74
CA GLY A 23 20.58 2.73 -16.01
C GLY A 23 20.20 2.84 -14.53
N ASP A 24 19.49 3.91 -14.13
CA ASP A 24 19.05 4.13 -12.74
C ASP A 24 17.85 3.23 -12.39
N GLN A 25 18.16 2.01 -11.95
CA GLN A 25 17.17 1.00 -11.59
C GLN A 25 16.27 1.43 -10.43
N GLY A 26 16.77 2.24 -9.49
CA GLY A 26 15.99 2.71 -8.35
C GLY A 26 14.84 3.63 -8.79
N THR A 27 15.16 4.61 -9.64
CA THR A 27 14.15 5.53 -10.20
C THR A 27 13.17 4.82 -11.13
N ILE A 28 13.65 3.87 -11.95
CA ILE A 28 12.79 3.04 -12.82
C ILE A 28 11.79 2.25 -11.97
N PHE A 29 12.27 1.54 -10.95
CA PHE A 29 11.44 0.74 -10.06
C PHE A 29 10.44 1.57 -9.27
N ALA A 30 10.86 2.72 -8.72
CA ALA A 30 9.96 3.63 -8.00
C ALA A 30 8.88 4.19 -8.91
N THR A 31 9.21 4.53 -10.17
CA THR A 31 8.24 5.04 -11.16
C THR A 31 7.22 3.97 -11.53
N LEU A 32 7.68 2.75 -11.84
CA LEU A 32 6.79 1.63 -12.16
C LEU A 32 5.93 1.22 -10.96
N THR A 33 6.49 1.23 -9.75
CA THR A 33 5.72 1.01 -8.50
C THR A 33 4.64 2.07 -8.32
N ASN A 34 4.93 3.33 -8.65
CA ASN A 34 3.94 4.40 -8.58
C ASN A 34 2.83 4.21 -9.63
N PHE A 35 3.15 3.72 -10.84
CA PHE A 35 2.11 3.35 -11.80
C PHE A 35 1.26 2.17 -11.32
N ALA A 36 1.90 1.15 -10.74
CA ALA A 36 1.20 0.00 -10.17
C ALA A 36 0.27 0.40 -9.01
N SER A 37 0.65 1.36 -8.15
CA SER A 37 -0.22 1.82 -7.06
C SER A 37 -1.47 2.54 -7.58
N PHE A 38 -1.34 3.35 -8.63
CA PHE A 38 -2.49 3.97 -9.30
C PHE A 38 -3.40 2.94 -9.97
N GLY A 39 -2.81 1.99 -10.69
CA GLY A 39 -3.56 0.98 -11.42
C GLY A 39 -4.43 0.09 -10.51
N ALA A 40 -4.05 -0.06 -9.23
CA ALA A 40 -4.69 -0.98 -8.28
C ALA A 40 -6.15 -0.59 -7.96
N GLN A 41 -6.53 0.66 -8.24
CA GLN A 41 -7.88 1.18 -8.07
C GLN A 41 -8.83 0.77 -9.20
N TYR A 42 -8.30 0.26 -10.31
CA TYR A 42 -9.07 -0.16 -11.48
C TYR A 42 -9.21 -1.69 -11.51
N GLU A 43 -10.21 -2.16 -12.23
CA GLU A 43 -10.41 -3.60 -12.45
C GLU A 43 -9.29 -4.19 -13.30
N ASP A 44 -9.00 -3.54 -14.44
CA ASP A 44 -7.95 -3.93 -15.37
C ASP A 44 -7.09 -2.73 -15.76
N VAL A 45 -5.80 -2.99 -16.01
CA VAL A 45 -4.79 -2.03 -16.45
C VAL A 45 -4.21 -2.48 -17.78
N ILE A 46 -4.17 -1.57 -18.75
CA ILE A 46 -3.43 -1.78 -20.00
C ILE A 46 -2.05 -1.17 -19.84
N LEU A 47 -1.03 -2.02 -19.78
CA LEU A 47 0.37 -1.60 -19.81
C LEU A 47 0.91 -1.76 -21.23
N TYR A 48 1.38 -0.66 -21.82
CA TYR A 48 2.09 -0.67 -23.09
C TYR A 48 3.57 -0.38 -22.86
N ALA A 49 4.40 -1.43 -22.91
CA ALA A 49 5.81 -1.36 -22.54
C ALA A 49 6.69 -2.15 -23.52
N SER A 50 7.95 -1.76 -23.67
CA SER A 50 8.85 -2.35 -24.68
C SER A 50 9.75 -3.47 -24.15
N HIS A 51 9.82 -3.65 -22.83
CA HIS A 51 10.66 -4.65 -22.18
C HIS A 51 9.87 -5.32 -21.03
N ASP A 52 10.60 -5.71 -20.00
CA ASP A 52 10.12 -6.46 -18.85
C ASP A 52 9.56 -5.56 -17.74
N GLU A 53 9.16 -4.31 -18.04
CA GLU A 53 8.59 -3.40 -17.04
C GLU A 53 7.33 -3.99 -16.37
N HIS A 54 6.61 -4.88 -17.08
CA HIS A 54 5.47 -5.61 -16.55
C HIS A 54 5.81 -6.52 -15.35
N LEU A 55 7.07 -6.97 -15.22
CA LEU A 55 7.50 -7.81 -14.09
C LEU A 55 7.35 -7.06 -12.76
N VAL A 56 7.55 -5.73 -12.75
CA VAL A 56 7.33 -4.92 -11.54
C VAL A 56 5.86 -4.96 -11.13
N PHE A 57 4.93 -4.92 -12.09
CA PHE A 57 3.50 -5.04 -11.77
C PHE A 57 3.18 -6.42 -11.19
N LEU A 58 3.73 -7.48 -11.76
CA LEU A 58 3.54 -8.83 -11.22
C LEU A 58 4.08 -8.93 -9.78
N GLU A 59 5.27 -8.39 -9.51
CA GLU A 59 5.83 -8.32 -8.15
C GLU A 59 4.94 -7.54 -7.18
N ARG A 60 4.17 -6.56 -7.69
CA ARG A 60 3.23 -5.75 -6.89
C ARG A 60 1.86 -6.36 -6.70
N GLY A 61 1.62 -7.59 -7.16
CA GLY A 61 0.36 -8.31 -6.95
C GLY A 61 -0.61 -8.19 -8.12
N TYR A 62 -0.10 -7.89 -9.31
CA TYR A 62 -0.89 -8.03 -10.53
C TYR A 62 -0.77 -9.43 -11.11
N ARG A 63 -1.85 -9.90 -11.71
CA ARG A 63 -1.86 -11.06 -12.61
C ARG A 63 -1.89 -10.57 -14.06
N LEU A 64 -1.19 -11.29 -14.94
CA LEU A 64 -1.27 -11.08 -16.38
C LEU A 64 -2.47 -11.85 -16.94
N ASP A 65 -3.44 -11.13 -17.50
CA ASP A 65 -4.64 -11.71 -18.11
C ASP A 65 -4.41 -12.03 -19.59
N ALA A 66 -3.83 -11.08 -20.33
CA ALA A 66 -3.58 -11.22 -21.76
C ALA A 66 -2.38 -10.38 -22.21
N HIS A 67 -1.80 -10.74 -23.35
CA HIS A 67 -0.71 -9.98 -23.96
C HIS A 67 -0.75 -10.08 -25.49
N GLU A 68 -0.37 -8.98 -26.14
CA GLU A 68 -0.15 -8.91 -27.59
C GLU A 68 0.95 -7.90 -27.89
N GLY A 69 2.06 -8.35 -28.48
CA GLY A 69 3.21 -7.50 -28.76
C GLY A 69 3.73 -6.78 -27.51
N LYS A 70 3.58 -5.45 -27.46
CA LYS A 70 3.99 -4.57 -26.35
C LYS A 70 2.87 -4.29 -25.34
N ALA A 71 1.63 -4.69 -25.65
CA ALA A 71 0.49 -4.50 -24.78
C ALA A 71 0.33 -5.68 -23.81
N ARG A 72 -0.03 -5.36 -22.58
CA ARG A 72 -0.36 -6.29 -21.50
C ARG A 72 -1.67 -5.83 -20.84
N ILE A 73 -2.57 -6.77 -20.58
CA ILE A 73 -3.74 -6.55 -19.73
C ILE A 73 -3.44 -7.19 -18.38
N LEU A 74 -3.46 -6.36 -17.33
CA LEU A 74 -3.07 -6.74 -15.98
C LEU A 74 -4.24 -6.50 -15.04
N ARG A 75 -4.49 -7.44 -14.13
CA ARG A 75 -5.50 -7.32 -13.06
C ARG A 75 -4.84 -7.29 -11.71
N PHE A 76 -5.20 -6.34 -10.86
CA PHE A 76 -4.66 -6.29 -9.50
C PHE A 76 -5.40 -7.28 -8.59
N GLU A 77 -4.70 -8.28 -8.07
CA GLU A 77 -5.22 -9.26 -7.11
C GLU A 77 -4.75 -8.94 -5.69
N GLY A 78 -3.53 -8.42 -5.56
CA GLY A 78 -2.92 -8.12 -4.27
C GLY A 78 -2.45 -9.38 -3.53
N CYS A 79 -2.02 -9.17 -2.29
CA CYS A 79 -1.58 -10.18 -1.34
C CYS A 79 -2.40 -9.98 -0.05
N PRO A 80 -3.50 -10.73 0.13
CA PRO A 80 -4.31 -10.65 1.34
C PRO A 80 -3.47 -10.85 2.59
N VAL A 81 -3.65 -9.98 3.59
CA VAL A 81 -2.95 -10.09 4.87
C VAL A 81 -3.81 -9.53 6.00
N HIS A 82 -3.69 -10.11 7.19
CA HIS A 82 -4.27 -9.56 8.41
C HIS A 82 -3.23 -8.73 9.17
N VAL A 83 -3.58 -7.51 9.55
CA VAL A 83 -2.76 -6.70 10.45
C VAL A 83 -3.40 -6.71 11.82
N ALA A 84 -2.70 -7.23 12.82
CA ALA A 84 -3.16 -7.27 14.19
C ALA A 84 -2.48 -6.18 15.02
N VAL A 85 -3.30 -5.39 15.71
CA VAL A 85 -2.85 -4.33 16.61
C VAL A 85 -3.23 -4.70 18.04
N SER A 86 -2.23 -4.85 18.91
CA SER A 86 -2.47 -5.26 20.30
C SER A 86 -3.31 -4.21 21.07
N ALA A 87 -4.34 -4.66 21.79
CA ALA A 87 -5.20 -3.81 22.61
C ALA A 87 -5.72 -4.56 23.84
N ALA A 88 -5.51 -3.99 25.03
CA ALA A 88 -5.85 -4.65 26.31
C ALA A 88 -7.34 -4.55 26.71
N GLY A 89 -8.15 -3.81 25.95
CA GLY A 89 -9.56 -3.59 26.25
C GLY A 89 -10.24 -2.75 25.17
N PRO A 90 -11.52 -2.36 25.38
CA PRO A 90 -12.25 -1.52 24.44
C PRO A 90 -11.44 -0.29 24.07
N LEU A 91 -11.38 0.03 22.78
CA LEU A 91 -10.64 1.20 22.31
C LEU A 91 -11.21 2.48 22.90
N LEU A 92 -10.40 3.26 23.63
CA LEU A 92 -10.81 4.59 24.12
C LEU A 92 -10.80 5.63 22.99
N HIS A 93 -9.93 5.42 22.00
CA HIS A 93 -9.71 6.27 20.83
C HIS A 93 -9.65 5.39 19.58
N SER A 94 -9.92 5.95 18.40
CA SER A 94 -9.84 5.15 17.17
C SER A 94 -8.39 4.75 16.84
N ILE A 95 -8.26 3.60 16.20
CA ILE A 95 -7.01 3.18 15.57
C ILE A 95 -7.18 3.34 14.08
N SER A 96 -6.31 4.13 13.45
CA SER A 96 -6.20 4.21 12.01
C SER A 96 -5.06 3.33 11.53
N LEU A 97 -5.28 2.56 10.47
CA LEU A 97 -4.28 1.77 9.77
C LEU A 97 -4.17 2.27 8.33
N GLU A 98 -3.03 2.87 8.01
CA GLU A 98 -2.68 3.29 6.65
C GLU A 98 -1.62 2.36 6.06
N TYR A 99 -1.71 2.03 4.78
CA TYR A 99 -0.70 1.24 4.09
C TYR A 99 -0.54 1.64 2.61
N GLY A 100 0.62 1.32 2.04
CA GLY A 100 0.93 1.58 0.64
C GLY A 100 2.15 0.82 0.13
N TRP A 101 2.61 1.18 -1.06
CA TRP A 101 3.72 0.51 -1.76
C TRP A 101 5.04 1.13 -1.34
N HIS A 102 6.02 0.38 -0.85
CA HIS A 102 7.37 0.93 -0.70
C HIS A 102 8.11 0.90 -2.06
N PRO A 103 8.78 1.98 -2.52
CA PRO A 103 9.12 3.22 -1.81
C PRO A 103 8.16 4.39 -2.05
N VAL A 104 6.98 4.15 -2.63
CA VAL A 104 6.02 5.19 -3.04
C VAL A 104 5.05 5.54 -1.92
N THR A 105 5.10 6.78 -1.44
CA THR A 105 4.26 7.25 -0.31
C THR A 105 3.06 8.09 -0.74
N ARG A 106 2.91 8.39 -2.04
CA ARG A 106 1.86 9.28 -2.55
C ARG A 106 0.47 8.63 -2.59
N HIS A 107 0.41 7.30 -2.66
CA HIS A 107 -0.84 6.54 -2.72
C HIS A 107 -0.88 5.53 -1.59
N SER A 108 -1.95 5.64 -0.81
CA SER A 108 -2.21 4.81 0.35
C SER A 108 -3.69 4.53 0.50
N PHE A 109 -3.98 3.54 1.33
CA PHE A 109 -5.31 3.16 1.76
C PHE A 109 -5.36 3.24 3.27
N THR A 110 -6.50 3.66 3.80
CA THR A 110 -6.71 3.79 5.24
C THR A 110 -7.93 2.97 5.65
N LEU A 111 -7.79 2.23 6.75
CA LEU A 111 -8.87 1.61 7.49
C LEU A 111 -8.91 2.19 8.90
N GLU A 112 -10.06 2.10 9.55
CA GLU A 112 -10.24 2.62 10.90
C GLU A 112 -11.00 1.61 11.76
N ALA A 113 -10.52 1.40 12.99
CA ALA A 113 -11.26 0.78 14.05
C ALA A 113 -11.74 1.90 15.00
N PRO A 114 -13.04 2.21 15.07
CA PRO A 114 -13.54 3.33 15.85
C PRO A 114 -13.35 3.12 17.35
N ALA A 115 -13.43 4.21 18.12
CA ALA A 115 -13.54 4.12 19.57
C ALA A 115 -14.72 3.21 19.98
N GLY A 116 -14.53 2.45 21.06
CA GLY A 116 -15.46 1.44 21.56
C GLY A 116 -15.32 0.07 20.91
N THR A 117 -14.52 -0.09 19.85
CA THR A 117 -14.24 -1.40 19.24
C THR A 117 -13.65 -2.34 20.29
N GLN A 118 -14.21 -3.53 20.36
CA GLN A 118 -13.77 -4.58 21.28
C GLN A 118 -12.64 -5.38 20.64
N PRO A 119 -11.49 -5.55 21.31
CA PRO A 119 -10.48 -6.47 20.83
C PRO A 119 -10.97 -7.92 20.93
N GLU A 120 -10.67 -8.72 19.92
CA GLU A 120 -10.83 -10.16 19.93
C GLU A 120 -9.48 -10.77 20.30
N ASP A 121 -9.45 -11.64 21.32
CA ASP A 121 -8.22 -12.26 21.84
C ASP A 121 -7.07 -11.27 22.16
N GLY A 122 -7.42 -10.03 22.55
CA GLY A 122 -6.46 -8.99 22.92
C GLY A 122 -5.94 -8.15 21.75
N GLU A 123 -6.61 -8.21 20.60
CA GLU A 123 -6.16 -7.53 19.38
C GLU A 123 -7.31 -6.94 18.56
N ILE A 124 -6.99 -5.89 17.81
CA ILE A 124 -7.82 -5.33 16.75
C ILE A 124 -7.24 -5.79 15.42
N SER A 125 -8.03 -6.52 14.64
CA SER A 125 -7.60 -7.08 13.35
C SER A 125 -8.15 -6.28 12.19
N PHE A 126 -7.25 -5.91 11.26
CA PHE A 126 -7.60 -5.29 9.99
C PHE A 126 -7.35 -6.30 8.86
N ALA A 127 -8.39 -6.61 8.08
CA ALA A 127 -8.26 -7.43 6.89
C ALA A 127 -7.90 -6.55 5.69
N LEU A 128 -6.74 -6.82 5.07
CA LEU A 128 -6.29 -6.13 3.87
C LEU A 128 -6.40 -7.05 2.66
N ASP A 129 -7.62 -7.25 2.16
CA ASP A 129 -7.93 -8.23 1.11
C ASP A 129 -7.17 -8.00 -0.20
N ARG A 130 -6.78 -6.75 -0.48
CA ARG A 130 -6.06 -6.35 -1.69
C ARG A 130 -4.81 -5.52 -1.35
N ALA A 131 -4.09 -5.87 -0.27
CA ALA A 131 -2.81 -5.23 0.01
C ALA A 131 -1.81 -5.48 -1.13
N PRO A 132 -0.86 -4.56 -1.38
CA PRO A 132 0.15 -4.79 -2.40
C PRO A 132 1.13 -5.89 -2.06
N CYS A 133 1.53 -6.68 -3.05
CA CYS A 133 2.61 -7.65 -2.87
C CYS A 133 3.99 -6.99 -2.85
N GLY A 134 4.97 -7.71 -2.32
CA GLY A 134 6.35 -7.25 -2.21
C GLY A 134 6.54 -6.29 -1.04
N TRP A 135 7.50 -5.37 -1.16
CA TRP A 135 7.76 -4.40 -0.09
C TRP A 135 6.65 -3.36 0.01
N ILE A 136 6.06 -3.28 1.19
CA ILE A 136 5.04 -2.31 1.57
C ILE A 136 5.54 -1.44 2.72
N TRP A 137 4.83 -0.35 2.93
CA TRP A 137 4.87 0.35 4.21
C TRP A 137 3.47 0.31 4.82
N LEU A 138 3.40 0.21 6.14
CA LEU A 138 2.16 0.32 6.92
C LEU A 138 2.40 1.25 8.10
N ARG A 139 1.34 1.87 8.59
CA ARG A 139 1.36 2.80 9.71
C ARG A 139 0.06 2.64 10.46
N ALA A 140 0.12 2.10 11.66
CA ALA A 140 -1.01 2.09 12.57
C ALA A 140 -0.77 3.13 13.66
N TRP A 141 -1.79 3.91 13.99
CA TRP A 141 -1.72 4.85 15.10
C TRP A 141 -3.03 4.94 15.88
N LEU A 142 -2.90 5.15 17.19
CA LEU A 142 -4.02 5.45 18.09
C LEU A 142 -4.18 6.97 18.18
N ASP A 143 -5.33 7.47 17.72
CA ASP A 143 -5.65 8.91 17.60
C ASP A 143 -6.00 9.51 18.99
N GLN A 144 -4.99 9.87 19.78
CA GLN A 144 -5.18 10.30 21.16
C GLN A 144 -5.81 11.69 21.27
N ASP A 145 -5.61 12.53 20.27
CA ASP A 145 -6.13 13.90 20.24
C ASP A 145 -7.46 14.04 19.45
N ASN A 146 -7.96 12.94 18.87
CA ASN A 146 -9.14 12.87 18.02
C ASN A 146 -9.06 13.81 16.80
N SER A 147 -7.85 14.03 16.27
CA SER A 147 -7.65 14.87 15.10
C SER A 147 -7.96 14.17 13.78
N GLY A 148 -8.03 12.83 13.79
CA GLY A 148 -8.17 11.99 12.60
C GLY A 148 -6.90 11.96 11.72
N THR A 149 -5.79 12.50 12.22
CA THR A 149 -4.51 12.57 11.49
C THR A 149 -3.35 12.30 12.42
N LEU A 150 -2.31 11.62 11.93
CA LEU A 150 -1.13 11.35 12.76
C LEU A 150 -0.53 12.65 13.33
N SER A 151 -0.45 12.72 14.66
CA SER A 151 0.20 13.80 15.40
C SER A 151 1.27 13.26 16.36
N PRO A 152 2.17 14.11 16.90
CA PRO A 152 3.14 13.68 17.91
C PRO A 152 2.51 13.19 19.22
N ALA A 153 1.21 13.43 19.45
CA ALA A 153 0.49 12.89 20.59
C ALA A 153 0.02 11.44 20.36
N ASP A 154 0.07 10.94 19.12
CA ASP A 154 -0.42 9.61 18.80
C ASP A 154 0.64 8.53 19.07
N ARG A 155 0.14 7.35 19.41
CA ARG A 155 0.98 6.16 19.57
C ARG A 155 1.09 5.43 18.24
N VAL A 156 2.31 5.07 17.84
CA VAL A 156 2.60 4.30 16.60
C VAL A 156 3.20 2.93 16.92
N CYS A 157 3.26 2.06 15.91
CA CYS A 157 3.85 0.74 16.05
C CYS A 157 5.34 0.77 16.46
N VAL A 158 5.76 -0.16 17.31
CA VAL A 158 7.16 -0.43 17.64
C VAL A 158 7.95 -0.75 16.37
N GLY A 159 9.09 -0.09 16.18
CA GLY A 159 9.98 -0.29 15.02
C GLY A 159 9.64 0.57 13.81
N ALA A 160 8.63 1.45 13.91
CA ALA A 160 8.31 2.43 12.89
C ALA A 160 9.44 3.45 12.69
N ASP A 161 9.54 4.00 11.48
CA ASP A 161 10.42 5.14 11.16
C ASP A 161 9.87 6.47 11.71
N GLU A 162 10.57 7.58 11.45
CA GLU A 162 10.20 8.92 11.93
C GLU A 162 8.84 9.39 11.41
N GLU A 163 8.36 8.82 10.31
CA GLU A 163 7.03 9.07 9.76
C GLU A 163 5.95 8.10 10.26
N GLY A 164 6.28 7.23 11.22
CA GLY A 164 5.39 6.23 11.80
C GLY A 164 5.20 4.98 10.93
N ARG A 165 6.07 4.75 9.93
CA ARG A 165 5.91 3.63 8.99
C ARG A 165 6.75 2.42 9.39
N LEU A 166 6.11 1.27 9.41
CA LEU A 166 6.75 -0.04 9.39
C LEU A 166 6.89 -0.54 7.95
N ARG A 167 8.06 -1.10 7.63
CA ARG A 167 8.30 -1.74 6.34
C ARG A 167 8.14 -3.24 6.50
N ALA A 168 7.31 -3.83 5.64
CA ALA A 168 7.08 -5.26 5.60
C ALA A 168 7.16 -5.76 4.17
N LYS A 169 7.50 -7.04 3.98
CA LYS A 169 7.47 -7.69 2.68
C LYS A 169 6.33 -8.70 2.65
N LEU A 170 5.32 -8.44 1.83
CA LEU A 170 4.20 -9.34 1.59
C LEU A 170 4.51 -10.31 0.44
N GLY A 171 3.98 -11.52 0.55
CA GLY A 171 4.16 -12.58 -0.45
C GLY A 171 3.55 -13.90 0.03
N PRO A 172 3.76 -15.00 -0.71
CA PRO A 172 3.22 -16.30 -0.35
C PRO A 172 3.62 -16.72 1.08
N GLY A 173 2.64 -17.12 1.88
CA GLY A 173 2.82 -17.57 3.27
C GLY A 173 2.88 -16.46 4.32
N VAL A 174 2.80 -15.18 3.93
CA VAL A 174 2.63 -14.06 4.87
C VAL A 174 1.14 -13.79 5.02
N GLU A 175 0.54 -14.40 6.03
CA GLU A 175 -0.91 -14.26 6.30
C GLU A 175 -1.19 -13.17 7.34
N ARG A 176 -0.17 -12.77 8.10
CA ARG A 176 -0.33 -11.90 9.26
C ARG A 176 0.87 -10.98 9.49
N LEU A 177 0.59 -9.73 9.87
CA LEU A 177 1.54 -8.77 10.39
C LEU A 177 1.10 -8.30 11.78
N GLU A 178 2.05 -8.15 12.68
CA GLU A 178 1.80 -7.70 14.05
C GLU A 178 2.31 -6.27 14.24
N CYS A 179 1.50 -5.45 14.91
CA CYS A 179 1.85 -4.11 15.35
C CYS A 179 1.54 -3.97 16.83
N THR A 180 2.59 -3.81 17.63
CA THR A 180 2.46 -3.38 19.02
C THR A 180 2.57 -1.87 19.05
N LEU A 181 1.57 -1.17 19.56
CA LEU A 181 1.66 0.29 19.75
C LEU A 181 2.59 0.59 20.93
N LEU A 182 3.48 1.57 20.77
CA LEU A 182 4.31 2.07 21.87
C LEU A 182 3.45 2.70 22.95
N ASP A 183 3.78 2.41 24.21
CA ASP A 183 3.19 3.11 25.35
C ASP A 183 3.66 4.56 25.47
#